data_AF-A0A6A6Y308-F1
#
_entry.id   AF-A0A6A6Y308-F1
#
_cell.length_a   1.000
_cell.length_b   1.000
_cell.length_c   1.000
_cell.angle_alpha   90.00
_cell.angle_beta   90.00
_cell.angle_gamma   90.00
#
_symmetry.space_group_name_H-M   'P 1'
#
loop_
_entity.id
_entity.type
_entity.pdbx_description
1 polymer ?
#
loop_
_entity_poly.entity_id
_entity_poly.type
_entity_poly.pdbx_seq_one_letter_code
_entity_poly.pdbx_strand_id
1 'polypeptide(L)'
;HLPFNFGVELELIIRPKHIDSLPFDLRLPDSDATPRQTRDFNFTLLKMIAQLLSASEMPCNVFDHNCDEEPDYTKWNATLDASISKAHIANGFYPVEIVTPIIKADADWVYTIDKFWSVMDDAFLYRRDISCGTHVHISPASGSYNAFEVIETSERDQIVDFVSPDKYVSWNFRSAKTTGFGSIEFRRPPGVTTTWQTKHWVAFTMAFTEMAIQASPEQFDPPSSQNIDRFPQPTFDTLLMNAAYGIRVNMEIDQALGLYDDARSLHIANITDENLEWLWRADWEYMPN
;
A
#
# COMPACT_ATOMS: atom_id res chain seq x y z
N HIS A 1 9.72 -22.03 5.62
CA HIS A 1 9.52 -20.90 6.55
C HIS A 1 10.23 -19.70 5.99
N LEU A 2 9.48 -18.66 5.64
CA LEU A 2 10.08 -17.37 5.30
C LEU A 2 10.45 -16.65 6.60
N PRO A 3 11.56 -15.90 6.65
CA PRO A 3 12.06 -15.29 7.89
C PRO A 3 11.30 -14.02 8.29
N PHE A 4 10.02 -13.91 7.95
CA PHE A 4 9.25 -12.68 8.07
C PHE A 4 7.90 -12.90 8.77
N ASN A 5 7.44 -11.87 9.47
CA ASN A 5 6.05 -11.66 9.83
C ASN A 5 5.49 -10.55 8.95
N PHE A 6 4.18 -10.53 8.73
CA PHE A 6 3.54 -9.46 7.99
C PHE A 6 2.14 -9.16 8.53
N GLY A 7 1.67 -7.94 8.29
CA GLY A 7 0.28 -7.52 8.46
C GLY A 7 -0.24 -6.95 7.16
N VAL A 8 -1.55 -7.03 6.94
CA VAL A 8 -2.23 -6.46 5.77
C VAL A 8 -3.33 -5.53 6.24
N GLU A 9 -3.36 -4.32 5.68
CA GLU A 9 -4.47 -3.37 5.81
C GLU A 9 -5.29 -3.41 4.52
N LEU A 10 -6.58 -3.66 4.64
CA LEU A 10 -7.51 -3.78 3.53
C LEU A 10 -8.53 -2.64 3.60
N GLU A 11 -8.34 -1.63 2.77
CA GLU A 11 -9.32 -0.56 2.60
C GLU A 11 -10.36 -0.99 1.57
N LEU A 12 -11.63 -1.07 1.99
CA LEU A 12 -12.70 -1.65 1.21
C LEU A 12 -13.93 -0.76 1.20
N ILE A 13 -14.62 -0.76 0.06
CA ILE A 13 -15.96 -0.18 -0.05
C ILE A 13 -16.96 -1.32 -0.19
N ILE A 14 -17.73 -1.57 0.87
CA ILE A 14 -18.55 -2.77 1.01
C ILE A 14 -20.03 -2.47 1.21
N ARG A 15 -20.87 -3.42 0.84
CA ARG A 15 -22.31 -3.42 1.11
C ARG A 15 -22.74 -4.79 1.61
N PRO A 16 -23.43 -4.91 2.76
CA PRO A 16 -24.02 -6.18 3.18
C PRO A 16 -24.95 -6.77 2.11
N LYS A 17 -24.77 -8.06 1.76
CA LYS A 17 -25.59 -8.75 0.75
C LYS A 17 -27.06 -8.84 1.14
N HIS A 18 -27.35 -9.02 2.42
CA HIS A 18 -28.70 -9.19 2.96
C HIS A 18 -29.11 -8.02 3.85
N ILE A 19 -28.89 -6.79 3.38
CA ILE A 19 -29.12 -5.58 4.16
C ILE A 19 -30.55 -5.44 4.69
N ASP A 20 -31.54 -5.93 3.94
CA ASP A 20 -32.96 -5.89 4.32
C ASP A 20 -33.30 -6.84 5.48
N SER A 21 -32.45 -7.85 5.69
CA SER A 21 -32.57 -8.82 6.77
C SER A 21 -31.87 -8.37 8.06
N LEU A 22 -31.11 -7.28 8.00
CA LEU A 22 -30.46 -6.74 9.18
C LEU A 22 -31.49 -6.14 10.15
N PRO A 23 -31.21 -6.17 11.47
CA PRO A 23 -31.97 -5.46 12.48
C PRO A 23 -32.27 -4.01 12.09
N PHE A 24 -33.39 -3.45 12.56
CA PHE A 24 -33.85 -2.12 12.14
C PHE A 24 -32.84 -1.00 12.45
N ASP A 25 -32.04 -1.17 13.51
CA ASP A 25 -30.93 -0.33 13.95
C ASP A 25 -29.66 -0.46 13.08
N LEU A 26 -29.66 -1.38 12.11
CA LEU A 26 -28.57 -1.71 11.18
C LEU A 26 -28.93 -1.44 9.70
N ARG A 27 -30.05 -0.76 9.44
CA ARG A 27 -30.46 -0.38 8.08
C ARG A 27 -29.66 0.81 7.57
N LEU A 28 -29.53 0.90 6.24
CA LEU A 28 -28.92 2.04 5.55
C LEU A 28 -29.43 3.35 6.16
N PRO A 29 -28.55 4.31 6.50
CA PRO A 29 -28.99 5.66 6.80
C PRO A 29 -29.76 6.19 5.57
N ASP A 30 -30.88 6.86 5.80
CA ASP A 30 -31.61 7.54 4.72
C ASP A 30 -30.69 8.53 3.99
N SER A 31 -31.04 8.90 2.76
CA SER A 31 -30.23 9.83 1.95
C SER A 31 -30.03 11.21 2.61
N ASP A 32 -30.87 11.56 3.58
CA ASP A 32 -30.83 12.77 4.40
C ASP A 32 -30.32 12.53 5.83
N ALA A 33 -29.70 11.37 6.09
CA ALA A 33 -29.17 11.02 7.40
C ALA A 33 -28.14 12.04 7.91
N THR A 34 -28.26 12.36 9.20
CA THR A 34 -27.32 13.24 9.88
C THR A 34 -25.92 12.59 9.97
N PRO A 35 -24.83 13.38 10.09
CA PRO A 35 -23.49 12.84 10.28
C PRO A 35 -23.37 11.86 11.46
N ARG A 36 -24.16 12.08 12.52
CA ARG A 36 -24.23 11.18 13.68
C ARG A 36 -24.84 9.83 13.32
N GLN A 37 -25.96 9.81 12.59
CA GLN A 37 -26.61 8.56 12.16
C GLN A 37 -25.69 7.76 11.23
N THR A 38 -24.99 8.42 10.31
CA THR A 38 -23.99 7.78 9.44
C THR A 38 -22.84 7.19 10.25
N ARG A 39 -22.35 7.91 11.26
CA ARG A 39 -21.30 7.41 12.15
C ARG A 39 -21.77 6.21 12.98
N ASP A 40 -22.95 6.27 13.57
CA ASP A 40 -23.51 5.19 14.38
C ASP A 40 -23.73 3.93 13.51
N PHE A 41 -24.20 4.10 12.27
CA PHE A 41 -24.29 3.02 11.29
C PHE A 41 -22.92 2.41 10.98
N ASN A 42 -21.92 3.24 10.66
CA ASN A 42 -20.57 2.78 10.34
C ASN A 42 -19.98 1.93 11.47
N PHE A 43 -20.09 2.37 12.74
CA PHE A 43 -19.65 1.56 13.87
C PHE A 43 -20.41 0.24 14.01
N THR A 44 -21.69 0.23 13.66
CA THR A 44 -22.48 -0.99 13.73
C THR A 44 -22.12 -1.97 12.60
N LEU A 45 -21.77 -1.45 11.42
CA LEU A 45 -21.16 -2.22 10.33
C LEU A 45 -19.83 -2.85 10.76
N LEU A 46 -18.94 -2.08 11.41
CA LEU A 46 -17.68 -2.63 11.94
C LEU A 46 -17.91 -3.73 12.97
N LYS A 47 -18.89 -3.56 13.88
CA LYS A 47 -19.28 -4.60 14.85
C LYS A 47 -19.77 -5.87 14.17
N MET A 48 -20.53 -5.74 13.08
CA MET A 48 -20.98 -6.87 12.29
C MET A 48 -19.81 -7.62 11.66
N ILE A 49 -18.84 -6.91 11.05
CA ILE A 49 -17.61 -7.52 10.52
C ILE A 49 -16.87 -8.28 11.63
N ALA A 50 -16.66 -7.61 12.78
CA ALA A 50 -15.98 -8.21 13.91
C ALA A 50 -16.67 -9.49 14.43
N GLN A 51 -18.00 -9.50 14.46
CA GLN A 51 -18.80 -10.66 14.84
C GLN A 51 -18.69 -11.80 13.82
N LEU A 52 -18.76 -11.49 12.52
CA LEU A 52 -18.67 -12.49 11.44
C LEU A 52 -17.31 -13.19 11.43
N LEU A 53 -16.23 -12.41 11.53
CA LEU A 53 -14.87 -12.95 11.59
C LEU A 53 -14.69 -13.77 12.88
N SER A 54 -15.12 -13.25 14.03
CA SER A 54 -14.98 -13.97 15.31
C SER A 54 -15.78 -15.27 15.34
N ALA A 55 -16.98 -15.31 14.74
CA ALA A 55 -17.80 -16.52 14.60
C ALA A 55 -17.14 -17.58 13.70
N SER A 56 -16.21 -17.14 12.83
CA SER A 56 -15.43 -17.98 11.93
C SER A 56 -14.04 -18.30 12.48
N GLU A 57 -13.86 -18.20 13.80
CA GLU A 57 -12.60 -18.45 14.51
C GLU A 57 -11.46 -17.49 14.10
N MET A 58 -11.82 -16.27 13.67
CA MET A 58 -10.88 -15.19 13.36
C MET A 58 -11.17 -14.03 14.31
N PRO A 59 -10.64 -14.05 15.55
CA PRO A 59 -10.95 -13.04 16.55
C PRO A 59 -10.74 -11.63 15.97
N CYS A 60 -11.77 -10.80 16.06
CA CYS A 60 -11.76 -9.47 15.46
C CYS A 60 -12.34 -8.44 16.44
N ASN A 61 -11.65 -7.33 16.58
CA ASN A 61 -12.08 -6.18 17.36
C ASN A 61 -12.63 -5.08 16.44
N VAL A 62 -13.42 -4.19 17.01
CA VAL A 62 -13.69 -2.88 16.41
C VAL A 62 -12.72 -1.88 17.02
N PHE A 63 -11.97 -1.20 16.17
CA PHE A 63 -11.03 -0.17 16.58
C PHE A 63 -11.57 1.21 16.21
N ASP A 64 -11.42 2.18 17.11
CA ASP A 64 -11.77 3.58 16.88
C ASP A 64 -10.50 4.43 17.09
N HIS A 65 -9.99 5.04 16.01
CA HIS A 65 -8.81 5.91 16.06
C HIS A 65 -8.99 7.13 16.99
N ASN A 66 -10.21 7.42 17.44
CA ASN A 66 -10.47 8.49 18.42
C ASN A 66 -10.27 8.04 19.89
N CYS A 67 -10.00 6.75 20.13
CA CYS A 67 -9.66 6.25 21.45
C CYS A 67 -8.14 6.30 21.67
N ASP A 68 -7.72 6.60 22.90
CA ASP A 68 -6.29 6.64 23.30
C ASP A 68 -5.65 5.24 23.41
N GLU A 69 -6.33 4.18 22.99
CA GLU A 69 -5.85 2.80 23.05
C GLU A 69 -5.19 2.42 21.72
N GLU A 70 -4.12 1.63 21.76
CA GLU A 70 -3.49 1.09 20.56
C GLU A 70 -4.25 -0.15 20.04
N PRO A 71 -4.26 -0.41 18.73
CA PRO A 71 -4.85 -1.62 18.17
C PRO A 71 -4.17 -2.89 18.68
N ASP A 72 -4.98 -3.90 19.02
CA ASP A 72 -4.47 -5.23 19.37
C ASP A 72 -4.18 -6.03 18.10
N TYR A 73 -2.93 -5.98 17.64
CA TYR A 73 -2.48 -6.72 16.45
C TYR A 73 -2.26 -8.23 16.67
N THR A 74 -2.68 -8.77 17.82
CA THR A 74 -2.84 -10.24 17.97
C THR A 74 -4.16 -10.74 17.37
N LYS A 75 -5.04 -9.82 16.99
CA LYS A 75 -6.37 -10.07 16.41
C LYS A 75 -6.56 -9.26 15.14
N TRP A 76 -7.61 -9.59 14.39
CA TRP A 76 -8.09 -8.73 13.31
C TRP A 76 -8.69 -7.45 13.89
N ASN A 77 -8.61 -6.33 13.18
CA ASN A 77 -9.23 -5.07 13.59
C ASN A 77 -10.07 -4.52 12.45
N ALA A 78 -11.34 -4.22 12.71
CA ALA A 78 -12.23 -3.50 11.79
C ALA A 78 -12.31 -2.04 12.26
N THR A 79 -11.97 -1.10 11.39
CA THR A 79 -11.86 0.33 11.71
C THR A 79 -12.39 1.21 10.57
N LEU A 80 -12.44 2.52 10.82
CA LEU A 80 -12.74 3.54 9.82
C LEU A 80 -11.46 4.25 9.42
N ASP A 81 -11.20 4.32 8.12
CA ASP A 81 -10.19 5.21 7.56
C ASP A 81 -10.85 6.48 6.99
N ALA A 82 -10.28 7.63 7.31
CA ALA A 82 -10.69 8.93 6.81
C ALA A 82 -10.27 9.18 5.35
N SER A 83 -9.27 8.44 4.84
CA SER A 83 -8.73 8.53 3.48
C SER A 83 -9.70 7.97 2.43
N ILE A 84 -10.53 6.99 2.80
CA ILE A 84 -11.44 6.31 1.88
C ILE A 84 -12.65 7.19 1.52
N SER A 85 -12.99 7.22 0.24
CA SER A 85 -14.09 8.00 -0.32
C SER A 85 -15.43 7.65 0.30
N LYS A 86 -16.11 8.68 0.80
CA LYS A 86 -17.49 8.61 1.32
C LYS A 86 -18.55 8.79 0.25
N ALA A 87 -18.15 9.02 -1.01
CA ALA A 87 -19.07 9.31 -2.11
C ALA A 87 -20.05 8.17 -2.39
N HIS A 88 -19.67 6.93 -2.07
CA HIS A 88 -20.47 5.74 -2.34
C HIS A 88 -21.51 5.41 -1.27
N ILE A 89 -21.51 6.13 -0.14
CA ILE A 89 -22.49 5.95 0.94
C ILE A 89 -23.91 6.19 0.41
N ALA A 90 -24.09 7.18 -0.46
CA ALA A 90 -25.37 7.46 -1.11
C ALA A 90 -25.89 6.30 -1.99
N ASN A 91 -25.05 5.33 -2.34
CA ASN A 91 -25.43 4.12 -3.07
C ASN A 91 -25.50 2.87 -2.18
N GLY A 92 -25.45 3.04 -0.86
CA GLY A 92 -25.45 1.97 0.12
C GLY A 92 -24.15 1.18 0.18
N PHE A 93 -23.03 1.80 -0.17
CA PHE A 93 -21.69 1.22 -0.07
C PHE A 93 -20.85 2.03 0.92
N TYR A 94 -20.19 1.35 1.83
CA TYR A 94 -19.59 1.95 3.02
C TYR A 94 -18.09 1.70 3.05
N PRO A 95 -17.29 2.73 3.34
CA PRO A 95 -15.86 2.58 3.53
C PRO A 95 -15.58 1.89 4.86
N VAL A 96 -14.70 0.90 4.83
CA VAL A 96 -14.14 0.25 6.01
C VAL A 96 -12.67 -0.04 5.77
N GLU A 97 -11.90 -0.07 6.84
CA GLU A 97 -10.56 -0.65 6.84
C GLU A 97 -10.57 -1.90 7.71
N ILE A 98 -9.95 -2.98 7.23
CA ILE A 98 -9.79 -4.22 7.99
C ILE A 98 -8.32 -4.58 8.01
N VAL A 99 -7.77 -4.69 9.22
CA VAL A 99 -6.35 -4.96 9.46
C VAL A 99 -6.18 -6.37 10.01
N THR A 100 -5.25 -7.13 9.43
CA THR A 100 -4.92 -8.48 9.91
C THR A 100 -4.22 -8.42 11.26
N PRO A 101 -4.20 -9.52 12.04
CA PRO A 101 -3.14 -9.71 13.02
C PRO A 101 -1.76 -9.73 12.35
N ILE A 102 -0.70 -9.65 13.15
CA ILE A 102 0.65 -9.96 12.67
C ILE A 102 0.71 -11.47 12.37
N ILE A 103 0.81 -11.82 11.10
CA ILE A 103 0.85 -13.20 10.58
C ILE A 103 2.31 -13.61 10.37
N LYS A 104 2.66 -14.81 10.82
CA LYS A 104 3.95 -15.42 10.48
C LYS A 104 3.90 -15.94 9.04
N ALA A 105 4.91 -15.65 8.23
CA ALA A 105 5.00 -16.15 6.85
C ALA A 105 5.42 -17.64 6.81
N ASP A 106 4.52 -18.50 7.28
CA ASP A 106 4.71 -19.94 7.39
C ASP A 106 3.91 -20.74 6.37
N ALA A 107 3.43 -21.94 6.69
CA ALA A 107 2.63 -22.73 5.75
C ALA A 107 1.14 -22.34 5.78
N ASP A 108 0.69 -21.65 6.83
CA ASP A 108 -0.73 -21.45 7.14
C ASP A 108 -1.22 -20.04 6.80
N TRP A 109 -0.33 -19.12 6.43
CA TRP A 109 -0.71 -17.74 6.11
C TRP A 109 -1.67 -17.65 4.92
N VAL A 110 -1.48 -18.50 3.89
CA VAL A 110 -2.38 -18.55 2.72
C VAL A 110 -3.79 -18.91 3.16
N TYR A 111 -3.92 -19.96 3.96
CA TYR A 111 -5.21 -20.39 4.51
C TYR A 111 -5.86 -19.29 5.36
N THR A 112 -5.07 -18.53 6.12
CA THR A 112 -5.57 -17.42 6.94
C THR A 112 -6.20 -16.33 6.08
N ILE A 113 -5.56 -15.96 4.96
CA ILE A 113 -6.06 -14.97 4.02
C ILE A 113 -7.28 -15.50 3.24
N ASP A 114 -7.24 -16.76 2.80
CA ASP A 114 -8.37 -17.40 2.10
C ASP A 114 -9.62 -17.49 2.99
N LYS A 115 -9.43 -17.83 4.27
CA LYS A 115 -10.54 -17.89 5.26
C LYS A 115 -11.17 -16.53 5.46
N PHE A 116 -10.36 -15.47 5.55
CA PHE A 116 -10.87 -14.10 5.63
C PHE A 116 -11.75 -13.76 4.43
N TRP A 117 -11.24 -13.97 3.22
CA TRP A 117 -11.99 -13.65 2.00
C TRP A 117 -13.24 -14.50 1.86
N SER A 118 -13.20 -15.78 2.23
CA SER A 118 -14.40 -16.63 2.25
C SER A 118 -15.51 -16.07 3.14
N VAL A 119 -15.18 -15.60 4.35
CA VAL A 119 -16.16 -15.02 5.28
C VAL A 119 -16.71 -13.71 4.75
N MET A 120 -15.84 -12.85 4.21
CA MET A 120 -16.23 -11.54 3.72
C MET A 120 -17.04 -11.64 2.43
N ASP A 121 -16.65 -12.52 1.50
CA ASP A 121 -17.35 -12.76 0.25
C ASP A 121 -18.74 -13.30 0.52
N ASP A 122 -18.95 -14.15 1.53
CA ASP A 122 -20.28 -14.66 1.87
C ASP A 122 -21.22 -13.56 2.36
N ALA A 123 -20.70 -12.54 3.05
CA ALA A 123 -21.50 -11.50 3.70
C ALA A 123 -21.64 -10.20 2.89
N PHE A 124 -20.69 -9.86 2.02
CA PHE A 124 -20.56 -8.53 1.44
C PHE A 124 -20.45 -8.50 -0.09
N LEU A 125 -20.86 -7.37 -0.65
CA LEU A 125 -20.57 -6.96 -2.03
C LEU A 125 -19.55 -5.85 -1.99
N TYR A 126 -18.65 -5.83 -2.98
CA TYR A 126 -17.55 -4.88 -3.04
C TYR A 126 -17.76 -3.88 -4.17
N ARG A 127 -17.18 -2.70 -3.99
CA ARG A 127 -17.04 -1.69 -5.02
C ARG A 127 -15.58 -1.28 -5.11
N ARG A 128 -15.08 -1.20 -6.35
CA ARG A 128 -13.76 -0.64 -6.62
C ARG A 128 -13.87 0.88 -6.58
N ASP A 129 -12.91 1.52 -5.93
CA ASP A 129 -12.72 2.95 -5.95
C ASP A 129 -11.23 3.27 -5.84
N ILE A 130 -10.81 4.41 -6.38
CA ILE A 130 -9.40 4.84 -6.38
C ILE A 130 -8.90 5.24 -4.99
N SER A 131 -9.80 5.49 -4.05
CA SER A 131 -9.47 5.76 -2.66
C SER A 131 -9.23 4.50 -1.83
N CYS A 132 -9.35 3.30 -2.40
CA CYS A 132 -9.09 2.05 -1.69
C CYS A 132 -7.64 1.57 -1.91
N GLY A 133 -6.88 1.51 -0.84
CA GLY A 133 -5.55 0.93 -0.73
C GLY A 133 -5.53 -0.54 -0.28
N THR A 134 -4.37 -1.14 -0.42
CA THR A 134 -4.02 -2.38 0.29
C THR A 134 -2.58 -2.22 0.71
N HIS A 135 -2.33 -2.21 2.02
CA HIS A 135 -1.00 -2.04 2.57
C HIS A 135 -0.51 -3.37 3.12
N VAL A 136 0.77 -3.66 2.88
CA VAL A 136 1.41 -4.84 3.44
C VAL A 136 2.61 -4.37 4.26
N HIS A 137 2.52 -4.62 5.57
CA HIS A 137 3.56 -4.31 6.53
C HIS A 137 4.39 -5.56 6.71
N ILE A 138 5.70 -5.50 6.50
CA ILE A 138 6.59 -6.66 6.63
C ILE A 138 7.63 -6.37 7.70
N SER A 139 7.87 -7.35 8.55
CA SER A 139 8.90 -7.35 9.59
C SER A 139 9.61 -8.70 9.60
N PRO A 140 10.83 -8.81 10.15
CA PRO A 140 11.45 -10.10 10.39
C PRO A 140 10.69 -10.91 11.43
N ALA A 141 10.85 -12.22 11.38
CA ALA A 141 10.31 -13.14 12.39
C ALA A 141 10.90 -12.91 13.80
N SER A 142 12.08 -12.29 13.90
CA SER A 142 12.76 -11.97 15.16
C SER A 142 13.58 -10.68 15.04
N GLY A 143 13.55 -9.84 16.09
CA GLY A 143 14.29 -8.57 16.18
C GLY A 143 13.47 -7.37 15.74
N SER A 144 13.92 -6.17 16.08
CA SER A 144 13.42 -4.93 15.49
C SER A 144 14.12 -4.72 14.14
N TYR A 145 13.36 -4.68 13.04
CA TYR A 145 13.92 -4.19 11.76
C TYR A 145 13.99 -2.67 11.84
N ASN A 146 15.18 -2.17 12.11
CA ASN A 146 15.50 -0.80 11.79
C ASN A 146 16.30 -0.82 10.49
N ALA A 147 15.59 -0.74 9.36
CA ALA A 147 16.24 -0.65 8.05
C ALA A 147 17.24 0.52 8.00
N PHE A 148 16.98 1.59 8.74
CA PHE A 148 17.90 2.72 8.88
C PHE A 148 19.14 2.35 9.71
N GLU A 149 19.01 1.59 10.80
CA GLU A 149 20.18 1.07 11.54
C GLU A 149 21.05 0.16 10.65
N VAL A 150 20.43 -0.69 9.84
CA VAL A 150 21.17 -1.51 8.86
C VAL A 150 21.90 -0.62 7.85
N ILE A 151 21.25 0.40 7.30
CA ILE A 151 21.89 1.35 6.37
C ILE A 151 23.01 2.15 7.04
N GLU A 152 22.84 2.56 8.29
CA GLU A 152 23.80 3.40 9.03
C GLU A 152 25.02 2.61 9.52
N THR A 153 24.85 1.35 9.87
CA THR A 153 25.89 0.53 10.52
C THR A 153 26.55 -0.48 9.59
N SER A 154 25.99 -0.73 8.41
CA SER A 154 26.51 -1.72 7.48
C SER A 154 27.49 -1.12 6.46
N GLU A 155 28.42 -1.95 6.03
CA GLU A 155 29.30 -1.62 4.90
C GLU A 155 28.51 -1.60 3.59
N ARG A 156 28.97 -0.83 2.60
CA ARG A 156 28.29 -0.66 1.30
C ARG A 156 27.81 -1.97 0.69
N ASP A 157 28.67 -2.99 0.65
CA ASP A 157 28.35 -4.26 -0.02
C ASP A 157 27.26 -5.04 0.73
N GLN A 158 27.17 -4.88 2.06
CA GLN A 158 26.10 -5.46 2.88
C GLN A 158 24.77 -4.74 2.65
N ILE A 159 24.79 -3.40 2.50
CA ILE A 159 23.61 -2.63 2.09
C ILE A 159 23.16 -3.07 0.69
N VAL A 160 24.09 -3.27 -0.24
CA VAL A 160 23.77 -3.76 -1.58
C VAL A 160 23.17 -5.17 -1.53
N ASP A 161 23.70 -6.09 -0.71
CA ASP A 161 23.11 -7.42 -0.53
C ASP A 161 21.75 -7.38 0.15
N PHE A 162 21.49 -6.36 0.98
CA PHE A 162 20.20 -6.12 1.61
C PHE A 162 19.16 -5.58 0.61
N VAL A 163 19.50 -4.54 -0.15
CA VAL A 163 18.60 -3.88 -1.12
C VAL A 163 18.49 -4.63 -2.45
N SER A 164 19.50 -5.39 -2.83
CA SER A 164 19.57 -6.17 -4.08
C SER A 164 20.11 -7.59 -3.84
N PRO A 165 19.36 -8.41 -3.08
CA PRO A 165 19.78 -9.77 -2.71
C PRO A 165 20.06 -10.66 -3.92
N ASP A 166 19.37 -10.40 -5.04
CA ASP A 166 19.65 -11.00 -6.34
C ASP A 166 19.68 -9.95 -7.48
N LYS A 167 19.95 -10.42 -8.70
CA LYS A 167 20.05 -9.55 -9.90
C LYS A 167 18.71 -9.28 -10.58
N TYR A 168 17.64 -9.93 -10.14
CA TYR A 168 16.28 -9.84 -10.64
C TYR A 168 15.44 -9.02 -9.66
N VAL A 169 15.98 -7.87 -9.24
CA VAL A 169 15.22 -6.80 -8.61
C VAL A 169 15.09 -5.66 -9.60
N SER A 170 14.03 -4.87 -9.48
CA SER A 170 13.76 -3.77 -10.42
C SER A 170 14.86 -2.72 -10.36
N TRP A 171 15.38 -2.41 -9.17
CA TRP A 171 16.54 -1.54 -9.01
C TRP A 171 17.70 -2.35 -8.48
N ASN A 172 18.64 -2.66 -9.36
CA ASN A 172 19.75 -3.57 -9.10
C ASN A 172 21.01 -2.76 -8.74
N PHE A 173 21.38 -2.81 -7.46
CA PHE A 173 22.53 -2.12 -6.89
C PHE A 173 23.81 -2.97 -6.92
N ARG A 174 23.77 -4.21 -7.43
CA ARG A 174 24.94 -5.11 -7.39
C ARG A 174 26.18 -4.54 -8.09
N SER A 175 25.98 -3.72 -9.12
CA SER A 175 27.07 -3.00 -9.81
C SER A 175 27.70 -1.89 -8.97
N ALA A 176 27.07 -1.46 -7.86
CA ALA A 176 27.58 -0.47 -6.93
C ALA A 176 28.50 -1.07 -5.83
N LYS A 177 28.61 -2.41 -5.75
CA LYS A 177 29.55 -3.07 -4.85
C LYS A 177 30.98 -2.61 -5.11
N THR A 178 31.86 -2.78 -4.12
CA THR A 178 33.29 -2.48 -4.24
C THR A 178 33.97 -3.18 -5.44
N THR A 179 33.50 -4.37 -5.80
CA THR A 179 33.99 -5.14 -6.95
C THR A 179 33.26 -4.84 -8.27
N GLY A 180 32.27 -3.93 -8.25
CA GLY A 180 31.41 -3.58 -9.38
C GLY A 180 31.95 -2.42 -10.22
N PHE A 181 31.08 -1.87 -11.07
CA PHE A 181 31.39 -0.76 -11.98
C PHE A 181 30.98 0.61 -11.42
N GLY A 182 30.46 0.67 -10.19
CA GLY A 182 30.04 1.90 -9.54
C GLY A 182 28.72 2.47 -10.07
N SER A 183 27.86 1.64 -10.66
CA SER A 183 26.56 2.04 -11.21
C SER A 183 25.38 1.34 -10.53
N ILE A 184 24.20 1.91 -10.69
CA ILE A 184 22.92 1.30 -10.32
C ILE A 184 22.14 1.05 -11.63
N GLU A 185 21.50 -0.11 -11.73
CA GLU A 185 20.68 -0.46 -12.88
C GLU A 185 19.20 -0.33 -12.52
N PHE A 186 18.55 0.70 -13.07
CA PHE A 186 17.10 0.91 -12.94
C PHE A 186 16.39 0.22 -14.10
N ARG A 187 15.56 -0.77 -13.78
CA ARG A 187 14.78 -1.52 -14.75
C ARG A 187 13.32 -1.07 -14.69
N ARG A 188 12.77 -0.79 -15.87
CA ARG A 188 11.36 -0.51 -16.08
C ARG A 188 10.75 -1.63 -16.92
N PRO A 189 10.00 -2.55 -16.30
CA PRO A 189 8.98 -3.26 -17.01
C PRO A 189 7.66 -2.46 -16.97
N PRO A 190 6.95 -2.38 -18.08
CA PRO A 190 7.34 -2.96 -19.35
C PRO A 190 8.32 -2.04 -20.11
N GLY A 191 8.99 -2.60 -21.12
CA GLY A 191 9.98 -1.85 -21.90
C GLY A 191 9.34 -0.70 -22.67
N VAL A 192 10.00 0.46 -22.67
CA VAL A 192 9.55 1.65 -23.41
C VAL A 192 9.56 1.40 -24.92
N THR A 193 8.49 1.80 -25.61
CA THR A 193 8.31 1.56 -27.06
C THR A 193 8.44 2.84 -27.89
N THR A 194 8.42 4.01 -27.24
CA THR A 194 8.53 5.31 -27.90
C THR A 194 9.72 6.14 -27.41
N THR A 195 10.17 7.10 -28.24
CA THR A 195 11.23 8.05 -27.86
C THR A 195 10.85 8.89 -26.64
N TRP A 196 9.58 9.26 -26.52
CA TRP A 196 9.10 10.09 -25.42
C TRP A 196 9.03 9.31 -24.10
N GLN A 197 8.53 8.07 -24.10
CA GLN A 197 8.61 7.20 -22.92
C GLN A 197 10.06 6.93 -22.49
N THR A 198 10.96 6.77 -23.46
CA THR A 198 12.41 6.61 -23.18
C THR A 198 12.97 7.84 -22.47
N LYS A 199 12.73 9.04 -23.02
CA LYS A 199 13.19 10.31 -22.45
C LYS A 199 12.63 10.54 -21.05
N HIS A 200 11.35 10.27 -20.87
CA HIS A 200 10.68 10.35 -19.58
C HIS A 200 11.33 9.43 -18.55
N TRP A 201 11.55 8.14 -18.88
CA TRP A 201 12.16 7.19 -17.94
C TRP A 201 13.58 7.61 -17.52
N VAL A 202 14.37 8.14 -18.47
CA VAL A 202 15.70 8.69 -18.17
C VAL A 202 15.59 9.90 -17.24
N ALA A 203 14.72 10.86 -17.55
CA ALA A 203 14.53 12.06 -16.75
C ALA A 203 14.01 11.74 -15.34
N PHE A 204 13.05 10.83 -15.24
CA PHE A 204 12.54 10.29 -13.97
C PHE A 204 13.66 9.68 -13.13
N THR A 205 14.46 8.77 -13.71
CA THR A 205 15.56 8.08 -13.00
C THR A 205 16.59 9.08 -12.47
N MET A 206 16.95 10.09 -13.26
CA MET A 206 17.87 11.14 -12.85
C MET A 206 17.30 12.00 -11.72
N ALA A 207 16.04 12.44 -11.85
CA ALA A 207 15.37 13.27 -10.85
C ALA A 207 15.15 12.52 -9.53
N PHE A 208 14.77 11.24 -9.61
CA PHE A 208 14.61 10.38 -8.44
C PHE A 208 15.94 10.20 -7.70
N THR A 209 17.03 9.93 -8.43
CA THR A 209 18.36 9.78 -7.82
C THR A 209 18.80 11.06 -7.13
N GLU A 210 18.61 12.21 -7.78
CA GLU A 210 18.94 13.52 -7.19
C GLU A 210 18.10 13.79 -5.94
N MET A 211 16.79 13.53 -6.00
CA MET A 211 15.89 13.66 -4.85
C MET A 211 16.35 12.79 -3.67
N ALA A 212 16.74 11.53 -3.94
CA ALA A 212 17.24 10.62 -2.92
C ALA A 212 18.61 11.02 -2.35
N ILE A 213 19.47 11.69 -3.13
CA ILE A 213 20.75 12.25 -2.64
C ILE A 213 20.51 13.49 -1.77
N GLN A 214 19.56 14.34 -2.15
CA GLN A 214 19.20 15.55 -1.42
C GLN A 214 18.42 15.26 -0.13
N ALA A 215 17.74 14.12 -0.09
CA ALA A 215 17.06 13.61 1.09
C ALA A 215 18.05 13.38 2.24
N SER A 216 18.01 14.24 3.26
CA SER A 216 18.63 13.95 4.56
C SER A 216 17.70 13.01 5.34
N PRO A 217 18.21 12.01 6.09
CA PRO A 217 17.39 11.24 7.04
C PRO A 217 16.60 12.14 8.01
N GLU A 218 17.14 13.32 8.36
CA GLU A 218 16.48 14.33 9.20
C GLU A 218 15.25 14.96 8.55
N GLN A 219 15.11 14.88 7.22
CA GLN A 219 13.90 15.32 6.50
C GLN A 219 12.81 14.25 6.49
N PHE A 220 13.16 12.99 6.84
CA PHE A 220 12.27 11.85 6.96
C PHE A 220 12.00 11.47 8.42
N ASP A 221 12.46 12.27 9.38
CA ASP A 221 12.20 12.05 10.80
C ASP A 221 10.69 11.85 10.98
N PRO A 222 10.23 10.64 11.37
CA PRO A 222 8.82 10.45 11.64
C PRO A 222 8.48 11.42 12.75
N PRO A 223 7.48 12.30 12.57
CA PRO A 223 7.15 13.26 13.61
C PRO A 223 6.91 12.47 14.88
N SER A 224 7.67 12.80 15.95
CA SER A 224 7.27 12.44 17.31
C SER A 224 5.77 12.69 17.38
N SER A 225 5.01 11.66 17.76
CA SER A 225 3.57 11.40 17.59
C SER A 225 2.57 12.49 18.02
N GLN A 226 2.91 13.77 17.94
CA GLN A 226 2.19 14.87 18.55
C GLN A 226 1.83 16.03 17.62
N ASN A 227 2.28 16.12 16.35
CA ASN A 227 1.89 17.24 15.47
C ASN A 227 2.00 16.95 13.96
N ILE A 228 1.33 15.93 13.43
CA ILE A 228 1.31 15.64 11.98
C ILE A 228 0.49 16.69 11.18
N ASP A 229 -0.38 17.45 11.85
CA ASP A 229 -1.32 18.37 11.19
C ASP A 229 -0.79 19.76 10.82
N ARG A 230 0.46 20.13 11.13
CA ARG A 230 0.90 21.54 11.03
C ARG A 230 1.81 21.91 9.88
N PHE A 231 2.34 20.96 9.11
CA PHE A 231 3.14 21.27 7.92
C PHE A 231 2.79 20.31 6.79
N PRO A 232 2.28 20.80 5.63
CA PRO A 232 2.13 19.96 4.46
C PRO A 232 3.53 19.48 4.06
N GLN A 233 3.80 18.20 4.25
CA GLN A 233 4.99 17.58 3.69
C GLN A 233 4.86 17.63 2.17
N PRO A 234 5.90 18.04 1.43
CA PRO A 234 5.85 18.00 -0.02
C PRO A 234 5.58 16.56 -0.48
N THR A 235 4.61 16.40 -1.39
CA THR A 235 4.32 15.08 -1.97
C THR A 235 5.55 14.55 -2.72
N PHE A 236 5.61 13.23 -2.93
CA PHE A 236 6.64 12.62 -3.78
C PHE A 236 6.78 13.35 -5.12
N ASP A 237 5.67 13.65 -5.79
CA ASP A 237 5.66 14.40 -7.05
C ASP A 237 6.29 15.80 -6.92
N THR A 238 6.03 16.47 -5.79
CA THR A 238 6.61 17.79 -5.52
C THR A 238 8.12 17.69 -5.36
N LEU A 239 8.60 16.70 -4.59
CA LEU A 239 10.03 16.47 -4.37
C LEU A 239 10.74 16.06 -5.67
N LEU A 240 10.14 15.13 -6.43
CA LEU A 240 10.66 14.66 -7.70
C LEU A 240 10.75 15.79 -8.72
N MET A 241 9.69 16.60 -8.86
CA MET A 241 9.69 17.73 -9.79
C MET A 241 10.70 18.80 -9.37
N ASN A 242 10.85 19.08 -8.08
CA ASN A 242 11.85 20.01 -7.58
C ASN A 242 13.27 19.54 -7.92
N ALA A 243 13.57 18.26 -7.71
CA ALA A 243 14.85 17.66 -8.09
C ALA A 243 15.05 17.75 -9.62
N ALA A 244 14.03 17.42 -10.40
CA ALA A 244 14.06 17.51 -11.87
C ALA A 244 14.33 18.94 -12.37
N TYR A 245 13.74 19.95 -11.72
CA TYR A 245 14.03 21.36 -11.99
C TYR A 245 15.49 21.70 -11.67
N GLY A 246 15.98 21.24 -10.51
CA GLY A 246 17.36 21.44 -10.07
C GLY A 246 18.40 20.95 -11.09
N ILE A 247 18.15 19.79 -11.71
CA ILE A 247 19.03 19.18 -12.71
C ILE A 247 18.61 19.47 -14.17
N ARG A 248 17.59 20.31 -14.37
CA ARG A 248 17.10 20.78 -15.69
C ARG A 248 16.60 19.67 -16.62
N VAL A 249 15.97 18.64 -16.07
CA VAL A 249 15.31 17.56 -16.85
C VAL A 249 13.79 17.61 -16.77
N ASN A 250 13.22 18.59 -16.05
CA ASN A 250 11.78 18.72 -15.81
C ASN A 250 10.93 18.77 -17.09
N MET A 251 11.46 19.27 -18.20
CA MET A 251 10.73 19.37 -19.48
C MET A 251 10.54 18.01 -20.17
N GLU A 252 11.31 17.00 -19.77
CA GLU A 252 11.23 15.65 -20.31
C GLU A 252 10.42 14.71 -19.40
N ILE A 253 10.00 15.18 -18.22
CA ILE A 253 9.09 14.44 -17.33
C ILE A 253 7.66 14.67 -17.81
N ASP A 254 7.07 13.64 -18.36
CA ASP A 254 5.64 13.61 -18.62
C ASP A 254 4.83 13.18 -17.40
N GLN A 255 4.03 14.10 -16.86
CA GLN A 255 3.18 13.84 -15.69
C GLN A 255 2.02 12.89 -16.00
N ALA A 256 1.58 12.79 -17.25
CA ALA A 256 0.55 11.82 -17.64
C ALA A 256 1.10 10.39 -17.69
N LEU A 257 2.41 10.21 -17.95
CA LEU A 257 3.09 8.92 -17.79
C LEU A 257 3.37 8.56 -16.32
N GLY A 258 3.62 9.56 -15.46
CA GLY A 258 3.86 9.33 -14.03
C GLY A 258 2.72 8.63 -13.29
N LEU A 259 1.49 8.69 -13.83
CA LEU A 259 0.34 7.93 -13.33
C LEU A 259 0.46 6.41 -13.54
N TYR A 260 1.33 5.96 -14.44
CA TYR A 260 1.61 4.54 -14.71
C TYR A 260 2.91 4.04 -14.05
N ASP A 261 3.73 4.95 -13.53
CA ASP A 261 4.93 4.63 -12.74
C ASP A 261 4.55 4.42 -11.26
N ASP A 262 3.47 3.66 -11.02
CA ASP A 262 3.07 3.15 -9.70
C ASP A 262 4.26 2.43 -9.07
N ALA A 263 4.52 2.68 -7.78
CA ALA A 263 5.55 1.97 -7.02
C ALA A 263 5.44 0.44 -7.18
N ARG A 264 4.24 -0.10 -7.39
CA ARG A 264 4.02 -1.53 -7.70
C ARG A 264 4.65 -1.98 -9.02
N SER A 265 4.62 -1.17 -10.08
CA SER A 265 5.29 -1.48 -11.36
C SER A 265 6.81 -1.41 -11.23
N LEU A 266 7.30 -0.55 -10.34
CA LEU A 266 8.72 -0.43 -9.96
C LEU A 266 9.24 -1.60 -9.14
N HIS A 267 8.41 -2.58 -8.75
CA HIS A 267 8.82 -3.81 -8.06
C HIS A 267 8.72 -5.07 -8.95
N ILE A 268 8.21 -4.94 -10.18
CA ILE A 268 8.19 -6.05 -11.12
C ILE A 268 9.62 -6.24 -11.61
N ALA A 269 10.20 -7.38 -11.30
CA ALA A 269 11.59 -7.64 -11.59
C ALA A 269 11.81 -8.80 -12.58
N ASN A 270 10.76 -9.61 -12.76
CA ASN A 270 10.55 -10.53 -13.87
C ASN A 270 9.07 -10.48 -14.28
N ILE A 271 8.80 -10.58 -15.58
CA ILE A 271 7.44 -10.82 -16.08
C ILE A 271 7.08 -12.26 -15.73
N THR A 272 6.24 -12.43 -14.71
CA THR A 272 5.52 -13.68 -14.40
C THR A 272 4.15 -13.61 -15.07
N ASP A 273 3.44 -14.73 -15.22
CA ASP A 273 2.08 -14.73 -15.76
C ASP A 273 1.14 -13.82 -14.94
N GLU A 274 1.34 -13.77 -13.61
CA GLU A 274 0.61 -12.88 -12.70
C GLU A 274 0.92 -11.39 -12.94
N ASN A 275 2.21 -11.04 -13.11
CA ASN A 275 2.62 -9.66 -13.43
C ASN A 275 2.18 -9.26 -14.84
N LEU A 276 2.12 -10.21 -15.77
CA LEU A 276 1.63 -10.02 -17.12
C LEU A 276 0.11 -9.75 -17.13
N GLU A 277 -0.66 -10.49 -16.34
CA GLU A 277 -2.10 -10.24 -16.14
C GLU A 277 -2.39 -8.89 -15.46
N TRP A 278 -1.51 -8.44 -14.56
CA TRP A 278 -1.59 -7.08 -14.02
C TRP A 278 -1.29 -6.03 -15.09
N LEU A 279 -0.21 -6.21 -15.86
CA LEU A 279 0.17 -5.31 -16.96
C LEU A 279 -0.93 -5.23 -18.03
N TRP A 280 -1.58 -6.33 -18.39
CA TRP A 280 -2.73 -6.35 -19.30
C TRP A 280 -3.91 -5.51 -18.83
N ARG A 281 -4.11 -5.42 -17.52
CA ARG A 281 -5.18 -4.62 -16.92
C ARG A 281 -4.82 -3.14 -16.81
N ALA A 282 -3.53 -2.83 -16.67
CA ALA A 282 -3.02 -1.47 -16.51
C ALA A 282 -2.72 -0.78 -17.85
N ASP A 283 -2.29 -1.53 -18.85
CA ASP A 283 -1.90 -1.01 -20.17
C ASP A 283 -2.33 -1.97 -21.29
N TRP A 284 -3.15 -1.44 -22.20
CA TRP A 284 -3.75 -2.17 -23.31
C TRP A 284 -2.71 -2.62 -24.35
N GLU A 285 -1.53 -1.99 -24.40
CA GLU A 285 -0.45 -2.39 -25.31
C GLU A 285 0.09 -3.79 -25.02
N TYR A 286 -0.15 -4.33 -23.83
CA TYR A 286 0.31 -5.67 -23.44
C TYR A 286 -0.72 -6.76 -23.69
N MET A 287 -1.98 -6.43 -23.98
CA MET A 287 -3.01 -7.44 -24.24
C MET A 287 -2.61 -8.37 -25.39
N PRO A 288 -2.79 -9.70 -25.25
CA PRO A 288 -2.54 -10.62 -26.34
C PRO A 288 -3.52 -10.33 -27.49
N ASN A 289 -2.99 -10.15 -28.70
CA ASN A 289 -3.78 -10.00 -29.94
C ASN A 289 -4.69 -11.21 -30.20
#